data_AF-A0A367FZP6-F1
#
_entry.id   AF-A0A367FZP6-F1
#
_cell.length_a   1.000
_cell.length_b   1.000
_cell.length_c   1.000
_cell.angle_alpha   90.00
_cell.angle_beta   90.00
_cell.angle_gamma   90.00
#
_symmetry.space_group_name_H-M   'P 1'
#
loop_
_entity.id
_entity.type
_entity.pdbx_description
1 polymer ?
#
loop_
_entity_poly.entity_id
_entity_poly.type
_entity_poly.pdbx_seq_one_letter_code
_entity_poly.pdbx_strand_id
1 'polypeptide(L)'
;MGKIIRNTLILTIITVVAGLGLGLVYEVTKEPIARTEEQAKKEAWQTVFSDVSLEDFKAVDVDKEAADKTVADLGIKATVDEVCEAADEGYVVTVTDKEGYGGDIQITVGVTKDGTVSGVSILSISETAGLGMRATEAKFQEQYVGKNTDKFYVSKDGGEGEPIDAISGATITSRAFTGAVNTAIGYCKNAF
;
A
#
# COMPACT_ATOMS: atom_id res chain seq x y z
N MET A 1 2.17 51.83 18.19
CA MET A 1 1.44 50.74 18.88
C MET A 1 0.11 50.37 18.20
N GLY A 2 -0.85 51.30 18.04
CA GLY A 2 -2.21 50.96 17.56
C GLY A 2 -2.33 50.37 16.15
N LYS A 3 -1.49 50.79 15.18
CA LYS A 3 -1.49 50.20 13.82
C LYS A 3 -1.03 48.74 13.80
N ILE A 4 -0.06 48.39 14.65
CA ILE A 4 0.47 47.02 14.77
C ILE A 4 -0.62 46.14 15.36
N ILE A 5 -1.25 46.55 16.48
CA ILE A 5 -2.35 45.82 17.12
C ILE A 5 -3.52 45.62 16.16
N ARG A 6 -3.92 46.65 15.39
CA ARG A 6 -4.99 46.55 14.39
C ARG A 6 -4.67 45.53 13.30
N ASN A 7 -3.46 45.56 12.76
CA ASN A 7 -3.07 44.62 11.69
C ASN A 7 -2.98 43.18 12.21
N THR A 8 -2.47 42.99 13.44
CA THR A 8 -2.46 41.68 14.10
C THR A 8 -3.88 41.14 14.25
N LEU A 9 -4.83 41.94 14.74
CA LEU A 9 -6.22 41.51 14.88
C LEU A 9 -6.88 41.15 13.54
N ILE A 10 -6.64 41.95 12.49
CA ILE A 10 -7.17 41.66 11.16
C ILE A 10 -6.63 40.32 10.64
N LEU A 11 -5.32 40.09 10.78
CA LEU A 11 -4.71 38.82 10.37
C LEU A 11 -5.25 37.64 11.19
N THR A 12 -5.40 37.79 12.51
CA THR A 12 -5.97 36.76 13.37
C THR A 12 -7.40 36.39 12.93
N ILE A 13 -8.25 37.38 12.65
CA ILE A 13 -9.62 37.13 12.20
C ILE A 13 -9.61 36.39 10.86
N ILE A 14 -8.80 36.83 9.90
CA ILE A 14 -8.70 36.15 8.60
C ILE A 14 -8.24 34.71 8.77
N THR A 15 -7.24 34.44 9.61
CA THR A 15 -6.76 33.08 9.88
C THR A 15 -7.81 32.20 10.56
N VAL A 16 -8.60 32.76 11.47
CA VAL A 16 -9.69 32.04 12.14
C VAL A 16 -10.77 31.69 11.13
N VAL A 17 -11.20 32.63 10.29
CA VAL A 17 -12.21 32.39 9.26
C VAL A 17 -11.73 31.35 8.24
N ALA A 18 -10.47 31.45 7.79
CA ALA A 18 -9.88 30.48 6.87
C ALA A 18 -9.77 29.07 7.50
N GLY A 19 -9.32 28.98 8.75
CA GLY A 19 -9.23 27.72 9.49
C GLY A 19 -10.59 27.07 9.71
N LEU A 20 -11.62 27.85 10.06
CA LEU A 20 -13.00 27.37 10.17
C LEU A 20 -13.55 26.91 8.83
N GLY A 21 -13.31 27.67 7.75
CA GLY A 21 -13.72 27.29 6.40
C GLY A 21 -13.09 25.97 5.96
N LEU A 22 -11.79 25.79 6.18
CA LEU A 22 -11.07 24.53 5.89
C LEU A 22 -11.59 23.37 6.76
N GLY A 23 -11.85 23.62 8.05
CA GLY A 23 -12.39 22.62 8.97
C GLY A 23 -13.77 22.10 8.54
N LEU A 24 -14.68 23.00 8.15
CA LEU A 24 -16.00 22.63 7.64
C LEU A 24 -15.92 21.85 6.32
N VAL A 25 -15.04 22.27 5.41
CA VAL A 25 -14.83 21.55 4.15
C VAL A 25 -14.31 20.14 4.44
N TYR A 26 -13.34 19.99 5.35
CA TYR A 26 -12.81 18.69 5.77
C TYR A 26 -13.89 17.80 6.39
N GLU A 27 -14.74 18.34 7.27
CA GLU A 27 -15.81 17.57 7.92
C GLU A 27 -16.82 17.02 6.89
N VAL A 28 -17.17 17.83 5.89
CA VAL A 28 -18.09 17.42 4.80
C VAL A 28 -17.43 16.42 3.84
N THR A 29 -16.13 16.53 3.57
CA THR A 29 -15.44 15.64 2.60
C THR A 29 -14.94 14.34 3.22
N LYS A 30 -14.78 14.26 4.55
CA LYS A 30 -14.25 13.08 5.23
C LYS A 30 -15.07 11.81 4.97
N GLU A 31 -16.40 11.89 5.05
CA GLU A 31 -17.27 10.73 4.82
C GLU A 31 -17.23 10.21 3.36
N PRO A 32 -17.35 11.07 2.32
CA PRO A 32 -17.16 10.64 0.94
C PRO A 32 -15.80 9.98 0.69
N ILE A 33 -14.72 10.53 1.26
CA ILE A 33 -13.37 9.98 1.13
C ILE A 33 -13.29 8.58 1.74
N ALA A 34 -13.76 8.42 2.99
CA ALA A 34 -13.76 7.13 3.67
C ALA A 34 -14.55 6.06 2.90
N ARG A 35 -15.71 6.41 2.33
CA ARG A 35 -16.50 5.49 1.50
C ARG A 35 -15.78 5.09 0.21
N THR A 36 -15.06 6.03 -0.39
CA THR A 36 -14.30 5.79 -1.63
C THR A 36 -13.10 4.90 -1.35
N GLU A 37 -12.41 5.11 -0.23
CA GLU A 37 -11.31 4.27 0.24
C GLU A 37 -11.77 2.85 0.57
N GLU A 38 -12.88 2.70 1.30
CA GLU A 38 -13.46 1.38 1.57
C GLU A 38 -13.87 0.63 0.29
N GLN A 39 -14.43 1.35 -0.68
CA GLN A 39 -14.78 0.76 -1.97
C GLN A 39 -13.53 0.34 -2.74
N ALA A 40 -12.52 1.20 -2.82
CA ALA A 40 -11.25 0.90 -3.48
C ALA A 40 -10.55 -0.30 -2.84
N LYS A 41 -10.59 -0.42 -1.50
CA LYS A 41 -10.10 -1.59 -0.78
C LYS A 41 -10.83 -2.87 -1.18
N LYS A 42 -12.16 -2.85 -1.18
CA LYS A 42 -12.97 -4.01 -1.58
C LYS A 42 -12.73 -4.39 -3.05
N GLU A 43 -12.61 -3.42 -3.94
CA GLU A 43 -12.24 -3.65 -5.33
C GLU A 43 -10.83 -4.26 -5.47
N ALA A 44 -9.86 -3.79 -4.66
CA ALA A 44 -8.53 -4.38 -4.61
C ALA A 44 -8.54 -5.82 -4.09
N TRP A 45 -9.36 -6.13 -3.08
CA TRP A 45 -9.53 -7.49 -2.56
C TRP A 45 -10.12 -8.42 -3.62
N GLN A 46 -11.17 -7.97 -4.31
CA GLN A 46 -11.75 -8.72 -5.41
C GLN A 46 -10.77 -8.88 -6.58
N THR A 47 -9.87 -7.92 -6.80
CA THR A 47 -8.84 -8.02 -7.84
C THR A 47 -7.83 -9.12 -7.53
N VAL A 48 -7.46 -9.30 -6.26
CA VAL A 48 -6.49 -10.32 -5.86
C VAL A 48 -7.12 -11.69 -5.58
N PHE A 49 -8.42 -11.76 -5.30
CA PHE A 49 -9.21 -12.99 -5.23
C PHE A 49 -10.55 -12.77 -5.93
N SER A 50 -10.59 -13.01 -7.25
CA SER A 50 -11.80 -12.80 -8.06
C SER A 50 -12.94 -13.74 -7.73
N ASP A 51 -12.61 -14.92 -7.20
CA ASP A 51 -13.56 -16.03 -6.98
C ASP A 51 -14.18 -16.02 -5.59
N VAL A 52 -13.68 -15.16 -4.68
CA VAL A 52 -14.19 -14.99 -3.31
C VAL A 52 -15.21 -13.86 -3.31
N SER A 53 -16.37 -14.05 -2.65
CA SER A 53 -17.37 -12.98 -2.54
C SER A 53 -16.92 -11.93 -1.53
N LEU A 54 -17.23 -10.65 -1.78
CA LEU A 54 -16.90 -9.54 -0.87
C LEU A 54 -17.36 -9.75 0.59
N GLU A 55 -18.40 -10.55 0.80
CA GLU A 55 -18.96 -10.86 2.12
C GLU A 55 -18.14 -11.90 2.91
N ASP A 56 -17.33 -12.69 2.21
CA ASP A 56 -16.51 -13.76 2.78
C ASP A 56 -15.11 -13.27 3.21
N PHE A 57 -14.78 -12.03 2.86
CA PHE A 57 -13.58 -11.34 3.34
C PHE A 57 -13.76 -10.95 4.80
N LYS A 58 -12.91 -11.49 5.67
CA LYS A 58 -12.92 -11.20 7.11
C LYS A 58 -11.62 -10.53 7.53
N ALA A 59 -11.71 -9.27 7.94
CA ALA A 59 -10.59 -8.57 8.54
C ALA A 59 -10.13 -9.32 9.80
N VAL A 60 -8.82 -9.52 9.92
CA VAL A 60 -8.17 -10.11 11.08
C VAL A 60 -7.19 -9.11 11.68
N ASP A 61 -6.96 -9.22 12.99
CA ASP A 61 -6.00 -8.36 13.67
C ASP A 61 -4.58 -8.64 13.14
N VAL A 62 -3.87 -7.56 12.80
CA VAL A 62 -2.49 -7.66 12.36
C VAL A 62 -1.62 -8.12 13.53
N ASP A 63 -1.05 -9.32 13.42
CA ASP A 63 0.04 -9.77 14.28
C ASP A 63 1.26 -8.85 14.12
N LYS A 64 1.44 -7.94 15.07
CA LYS A 64 2.53 -6.95 15.03
C LYS A 64 3.90 -7.59 15.19
N GLU A 65 4.02 -8.69 15.93
CA GLU A 65 5.31 -9.37 16.12
C GLU A 65 5.74 -10.03 14.80
N ALA A 66 4.81 -10.68 14.11
CA ALA A 66 5.07 -11.25 12.78
C ALA A 66 5.39 -10.17 11.74
N ALA A 67 4.69 -9.03 11.77
CA ALA A 67 4.96 -7.90 10.90
C ALA A 67 6.34 -7.28 11.15
N ASP A 68 6.66 -6.96 12.40
CA ASP A 68 7.95 -6.34 12.79
C ASP A 68 9.13 -7.27 12.46
N LYS A 69 8.98 -8.57 12.73
CA LYS A 69 9.97 -9.59 12.37
C LYS A 69 10.18 -9.64 10.85
N THR A 70 9.10 -9.68 10.07
CA THR A 70 9.17 -9.75 8.61
C THR A 70 9.94 -8.56 8.02
N VAL A 71 9.59 -7.34 8.47
CA VAL A 71 10.23 -6.11 8.00
C VAL A 71 11.72 -6.08 8.39
N ALA A 72 12.05 -6.54 9.59
CA ALA A 72 13.44 -6.65 10.06
C ALA A 72 14.25 -7.69 9.26
N ASP A 73 13.70 -8.88 9.01
CA ASP A 73 14.34 -9.96 8.25
C ASP A 73 14.59 -9.55 6.79
N LEU A 74 13.67 -8.79 6.20
CA LEU A 74 13.80 -8.28 4.83
C LEU A 74 14.71 -7.04 4.74
N GLY A 75 14.93 -6.33 5.85
CA GLY A 75 15.75 -5.12 5.90
C GLY A 75 15.18 -3.94 5.11
N ILE A 76 13.85 -3.87 5.00
CA ILE A 76 13.12 -2.84 4.24
C ILE A 76 12.31 -1.95 5.19
N LYS A 77 11.80 -0.82 4.71
CA LYS A 77 10.90 0.05 5.51
C LYS A 77 9.46 -0.07 5.03
N ALA A 78 8.81 -1.16 5.43
CA ALA A 78 7.40 -1.41 5.15
C ALA A 78 6.56 -1.51 6.43
N THR A 79 5.25 -1.34 6.31
CA THR A 79 4.25 -1.61 7.36
C THR A 79 3.15 -2.50 6.80
N VAL A 80 2.76 -3.52 7.57
CA VAL A 80 1.53 -4.27 7.32
C VAL A 80 0.38 -3.47 7.93
N ASP A 81 -0.47 -2.91 7.08
CA ASP A 81 -1.53 -2.00 7.50
C ASP A 81 -2.82 -2.74 7.87
N GLU A 82 -3.16 -3.77 7.09
CA GLU A 82 -4.40 -4.53 7.22
C GLU A 82 -4.21 -5.94 6.68
N VAL A 83 -4.88 -6.91 7.32
CA VAL A 83 -4.89 -8.30 6.90
C VAL A 83 -6.34 -8.77 6.88
N CYS A 84 -6.70 -9.52 5.85
CA CYS A 84 -8.03 -10.07 5.68
C CYS A 84 -7.93 -11.53 5.22
N GLU A 85 -8.69 -12.42 5.84
CA GLU A 85 -8.90 -13.78 5.33
C GLU A 85 -9.86 -13.74 4.13
N ALA A 86 -9.46 -14.38 3.03
CA ALA A 86 -10.27 -14.56 1.84
C ALA A 86 -10.90 -15.96 1.86
N ALA A 87 -11.86 -16.17 2.78
CA ALA A 87 -12.47 -17.47 3.03
C ALA A 87 -11.43 -18.58 3.23
N ASP A 88 -11.55 -19.68 2.47
CA ASP A 88 -10.61 -20.80 2.51
C ASP A 88 -9.49 -20.71 1.46
N GLU A 89 -9.46 -19.66 0.64
CA GLU A 89 -8.52 -19.51 -0.47
C GLU A 89 -7.17 -18.95 -0.03
N GLY A 90 -7.15 -18.05 0.97
CA GLY A 90 -5.92 -17.46 1.47
C GLY A 90 -6.12 -16.17 2.27
N TYR A 91 -5.12 -15.30 2.17
CA TYR A 91 -5.03 -14.05 2.91
C TYR A 91 -4.76 -12.89 1.95
N VAL A 92 -5.37 -11.76 2.26
CA VAL A 92 -5.13 -10.47 1.61
C VAL A 92 -4.39 -9.59 2.60
N VAL A 93 -3.20 -9.14 2.21
CA VAL A 93 -2.35 -8.31 3.06
C VAL A 93 -2.15 -6.96 2.38
N THR A 94 -2.57 -5.90 3.05
CA THR A 94 -2.28 -4.52 2.64
C THR A 94 -0.98 -4.08 3.28
N VAL A 95 -0.02 -3.67 2.45
CA VAL A 95 1.31 -3.26 2.86
C VAL A 95 1.63 -1.89 2.28
N THR A 96 2.20 -1.02 3.12
CA THR A 96 2.80 0.24 2.69
C THR A 96 4.31 0.17 2.78
N ASP A 97 5.01 0.32 1.65
CA ASP A 97 6.45 0.52 1.60
C ASP A 97 6.78 2.01 1.53
N LYS A 98 7.69 2.47 2.39
CA LYS A 98 8.05 3.89 2.60
C LYS A 98 9.28 4.32 1.79
N GLU A 99 9.78 3.45 0.92
CA GLU A 99 10.99 3.68 0.12
C GLU A 99 10.68 3.94 -1.36
N GLY A 100 9.42 4.23 -1.69
CA GLY A 100 9.06 4.76 -3.01
C GLY A 100 9.76 6.09 -3.29
N TYR A 101 9.99 6.38 -4.57
CA TYR A 101 10.73 7.58 -4.98
C TYR A 101 9.88 8.85 -4.85
N GLY A 102 8.58 8.77 -5.17
CA GLY A 102 7.63 9.88 -5.10
C GLY A 102 6.83 9.92 -3.79
N GLY A 103 6.99 8.91 -2.94
CA GLY A 103 6.30 8.79 -1.65
C GLY A 103 6.02 7.34 -1.31
N ASP A 104 5.17 7.13 -0.32
CA ASP A 104 4.75 5.80 0.11
C ASP A 104 4.01 5.05 -1.02
N ILE A 105 4.26 3.76 -1.13
CA ILE A 105 3.60 2.85 -2.07
C ILE A 105 2.77 1.87 -1.26
N GLN A 106 1.44 2.01 -1.35
CA GLN A 106 0.51 1.12 -0.68
C GLN A 106 -0.13 0.17 -1.68
N ILE A 107 0.07 -1.12 -1.44
CA ILE A 107 -0.47 -2.20 -2.27
C ILE A 107 -1.21 -3.21 -1.41
N THR A 108 -2.07 -3.96 -2.06
CA THR A 108 -2.71 -5.14 -1.52
C THR A 108 -2.26 -6.36 -2.29
N VAL A 109 -1.88 -7.39 -1.56
CA VAL A 109 -1.34 -8.63 -2.12
C VAL A 109 -2.20 -9.78 -1.64
N GLY A 110 -2.72 -10.58 -2.57
CA GLY A 110 -3.37 -11.84 -2.26
C GLY A 110 -2.33 -12.95 -2.21
N VAL A 111 -2.32 -13.71 -1.13
CA VAL A 111 -1.45 -14.86 -0.90
C VAL A 111 -2.34 -16.06 -0.57
N THR A 112 -2.32 -17.08 -1.41
CA THR A 112 -3.07 -18.32 -1.18
C THR A 112 -2.51 -19.08 0.03
N LYS A 113 -3.27 -20.04 0.58
CA LYS A 113 -2.81 -20.85 1.72
C LYS A 113 -1.54 -21.66 1.45
N ASP A 114 -1.26 -22.01 0.20
CA ASP A 114 -0.01 -22.67 -0.20
C ASP A 114 1.18 -21.70 -0.38
N GLY A 115 0.96 -20.39 -0.22
CA GLY A 115 1.99 -19.36 -0.32
C GLY A 115 2.18 -18.81 -1.74
N THR A 116 1.28 -19.11 -2.68
CA THR A 116 1.29 -18.56 -4.03
C THR A 116 0.69 -17.16 -4.02
N VAL A 117 1.31 -16.21 -4.73
CA VAL A 117 0.72 -14.88 -4.92
C VAL A 117 -0.45 -15.00 -5.91
N SER A 118 -1.68 -14.79 -5.44
CA SER A 118 -2.89 -14.83 -6.29
C SER A 118 -3.07 -13.56 -7.11
N GLY A 119 -2.60 -12.42 -6.60
CA GLY A 119 -2.75 -11.13 -7.25
C GLY A 119 -2.07 -10.00 -6.49
N VAL A 120 -1.84 -8.89 -7.18
CA VAL A 120 -1.38 -7.64 -6.58
C VAL A 120 -2.26 -6.51 -7.11
N SER A 121 -2.70 -5.62 -6.23
CA SER A 121 -3.47 -4.43 -6.59
C SER A 121 -2.92 -3.21 -5.84
N ILE A 122 -2.95 -2.05 -6.48
CA ILE A 122 -2.41 -0.80 -5.92
C ILE A 122 -3.55 -0.03 -5.27
N LEU A 123 -3.37 0.35 -4.00
CA LEU A 123 -4.29 1.27 -3.31
C LEU A 123 -3.85 2.72 -3.46
N SER A 124 -2.55 2.98 -3.32
CA SER A 124 -1.98 4.33 -3.45
C SER A 124 -0.56 4.29 -3.98
N ILE A 125 -0.28 5.17 -4.94
CA ILE A 125 1.05 5.37 -5.52
C ILE A 125 1.15 6.82 -6.03
N SER A 126 2.27 7.48 -5.77
CA SER A 126 2.51 8.88 -6.15
C SER A 126 3.86 9.07 -6.85
N GLU A 127 4.20 8.15 -7.73
CA GLU A 127 5.49 8.11 -8.42
C GLU A 127 5.57 9.07 -9.61
N THR A 128 6.76 9.21 -10.20
CA THR A 128 6.93 10.07 -11.37
C THR A 128 6.21 9.50 -12.59
N ALA A 129 5.33 10.30 -13.22
CA ALA A 129 4.61 9.93 -14.42
C ALA A 129 5.56 9.54 -15.57
N GLY A 130 5.27 8.43 -16.26
CA GLY A 130 6.12 7.88 -17.33
C GLY A 130 7.38 7.15 -16.85
N LEU A 131 7.66 7.15 -15.54
CA LEU A 131 8.75 6.40 -14.91
C LEU A 131 8.18 5.43 -13.87
N GLY A 132 8.18 5.78 -12.58
CA GLY A 132 7.71 4.90 -11.52
C GLY A 132 6.21 4.58 -11.59
N MET A 133 5.38 5.46 -12.15
CA MET A 133 3.96 5.17 -12.39
C MET A 133 3.72 3.98 -13.31
N ARG A 134 4.75 3.52 -14.04
CA ARG A 134 4.66 2.27 -14.82
C ARG A 134 4.47 1.03 -13.94
N ALA A 135 4.61 1.14 -12.61
CA ALA A 135 4.20 0.10 -11.67
C ALA A 135 2.70 -0.18 -11.71
N THR A 136 1.88 0.75 -12.21
CA THR A 136 0.44 0.53 -12.45
C THR A 136 0.16 -0.25 -13.73
N GLU A 137 1.16 -0.52 -14.57
CA GLU A 137 0.98 -1.34 -15.77
C GLU A 137 0.82 -2.82 -15.37
N ALA A 138 -0.19 -3.50 -15.92
CA ALA A 138 -0.44 -4.92 -15.67
C ALA A 138 0.82 -5.77 -15.92
N LYS A 139 1.57 -5.46 -16.99
CA LYS A 139 2.83 -6.14 -17.32
C LYS A 139 3.83 -6.20 -16.16
N PHE A 140 3.90 -5.16 -15.33
CA PHE A 140 4.81 -5.16 -14.18
C PHE A 140 4.27 -6.03 -13.03
N GLN A 141 2.96 -5.93 -12.76
CA GLN A 141 2.29 -6.63 -11.65
C GLN A 141 2.13 -8.13 -11.91
N GLU A 142 1.86 -8.53 -13.15
CA GLU A 142 1.71 -9.93 -13.57
C GLU A 142 2.97 -10.78 -13.33
N GLN A 143 4.14 -10.15 -13.15
CA GLN A 143 5.38 -10.86 -12.82
C GLN A 143 5.33 -11.56 -11.45
N TYR A 144 4.51 -11.05 -10.53
CA TYR A 144 4.34 -11.64 -9.20
C TYR A 144 3.26 -12.72 -9.16
N VAL A 145 2.26 -12.63 -10.04
CA VAL A 145 1.05 -13.46 -9.99
C VAL A 145 1.33 -14.91 -10.37
N GLY A 146 0.76 -15.86 -9.62
CA GLY A 146 0.91 -17.29 -9.83
C GLY A 146 2.26 -17.86 -9.41
N LYS A 147 3.08 -17.07 -8.71
CA LYS A 147 4.40 -17.49 -8.23
C LYS A 147 4.32 -17.89 -6.76
N ASN A 148 4.87 -19.06 -6.46
CA ASN A 148 5.11 -19.55 -5.11
C ASN A 148 6.61 -19.40 -4.83
N THR A 149 6.99 -18.39 -4.05
CA THR A 149 8.40 -18.11 -3.73
C THR A 149 8.51 -17.55 -2.32
N ASP A 150 9.70 -17.68 -1.72
CA ASP A 150 10.04 -17.03 -0.46
C ASP A 150 10.29 -15.54 -0.63
N LYS A 151 10.82 -15.15 -1.79
CA LYS A 151 11.23 -13.79 -2.05
C LYS A 151 11.33 -13.52 -3.54
N PHE A 152 10.90 -12.33 -3.94
CA PHE A 152 11.20 -11.73 -5.22
C PHE A 152 12.41 -10.80 -5.10
N TYR A 153 13.20 -10.71 -6.15
CA TYR A 153 14.27 -9.73 -6.23
C TYR A 153 14.24 -8.99 -7.57
N VAL A 154 14.64 -7.73 -7.54
CA VAL A 154 14.76 -6.93 -8.76
C VAL A 154 15.97 -7.43 -9.55
N SER A 155 15.76 -7.95 -10.76
CA SER A 155 16.79 -8.58 -11.59
C SER A 155 18.06 -7.74 -11.76
N LYS A 156 17.91 -6.41 -11.77
CA LYS A 156 19.00 -5.44 -11.92
C LYS A 156 19.98 -5.41 -10.74
N ASP A 157 19.53 -5.83 -9.56
CA ASP A 157 20.35 -5.85 -8.35
C ASP A 157 21.06 -7.19 -8.14
N GLY A 158 20.59 -8.24 -8.83
CA GLY A 158 20.95 -9.62 -8.51
C GLY A 158 20.39 -10.05 -7.15
N GLY A 159 20.32 -11.36 -6.94
CA GLY A 159 19.77 -11.89 -5.69
C GLY A 159 19.38 -13.35 -5.80
N GLU A 160 18.84 -13.85 -4.70
CA GLU A 160 18.26 -15.19 -4.59
C GLU A 160 16.74 -15.05 -4.51
N GLY A 161 16.02 -15.95 -5.20
CA GLY A 161 14.55 -15.95 -5.26
C GLY A 161 14.04 -15.90 -6.70
N GLU A 162 12.83 -15.35 -6.88
CA GLU A 162 12.23 -15.17 -8.19
C GLU A 162 12.60 -13.77 -8.75
N PRO A 163 13.22 -13.68 -9.93
CA PRO A 163 13.58 -12.40 -10.53
C PRO A 163 12.36 -11.64 -11.05
N ILE A 164 12.35 -10.31 -10.88
CA ILE A 164 11.42 -9.41 -11.56
C ILE A 164 12.15 -8.35 -12.39
N ASP A 165 11.63 -8.06 -13.57
CA ASP A 165 12.15 -7.01 -14.42
C ASP A 165 11.88 -5.64 -13.79
N ALA A 166 12.96 -4.89 -13.54
CA ALA A 166 12.87 -3.53 -13.05
C ALA A 166 12.25 -2.60 -14.10
N ILE A 167 11.49 -1.61 -13.64
CA ILE A 167 11.03 -0.52 -14.48
C ILE A 167 12.25 0.31 -14.87
N SER A 168 12.52 0.41 -16.18
CA SER A 168 13.65 1.18 -16.68
C SER A 168 13.55 2.64 -16.24
N GLY A 169 14.62 3.14 -15.61
CA GLY A 169 14.67 4.49 -15.06
C GLY A 169 13.98 4.67 -13.69
N ALA A 170 13.37 3.63 -13.12
CA ALA A 170 12.62 3.70 -11.86
C ALA A 170 12.91 2.49 -10.94
N THR A 171 14.19 2.14 -10.75
CA THR A 171 14.59 1.00 -9.91
C THR A 171 14.14 1.15 -8.44
N ILE A 172 14.11 2.38 -7.92
CA ILE A 172 13.66 2.65 -6.53
C ILE A 172 12.19 2.23 -6.36
N THR A 173 11.33 2.64 -7.29
CA THR A 173 9.92 2.22 -7.33
C THR A 173 9.79 0.71 -7.44
N SER A 174 10.56 0.06 -8.31
CA SER A 174 10.53 -1.40 -8.44
C SER A 174 10.94 -2.12 -7.15
N ARG A 175 11.95 -1.61 -6.44
CA ARG A 175 12.38 -2.18 -5.15
C ARG A 175 11.32 -2.01 -4.07
N ALA A 176 10.76 -0.81 -3.92
CA ALA A 176 9.70 -0.55 -2.94
C ALA A 176 8.46 -1.42 -3.19
N PHE A 177 8.05 -1.55 -4.47
CA PHE A 177 6.95 -2.44 -4.83
C PHE A 177 7.26 -3.91 -4.52
N THR A 178 8.46 -4.38 -4.89
CA THR A 178 8.92 -5.75 -4.60
C THR A 178 9.02 -5.98 -3.09
N GLY A 179 9.48 -4.98 -2.33
CA GLY A 179 9.57 -4.98 -0.88
C GLY A 179 8.20 -5.15 -0.23
N ALA A 180 7.20 -4.40 -0.69
CA ALA A 180 5.83 -4.55 -0.23
C ALA A 180 5.26 -5.96 -0.51
N VAL A 181 5.49 -6.53 -1.70
CA VAL A 181 5.07 -7.90 -2.04
C VAL A 181 5.76 -8.93 -1.14
N ASN A 182 7.08 -8.81 -0.96
CA ASN A 182 7.84 -9.69 -0.08
C ASN A 182 7.39 -9.59 1.38
N THR A 183 7.02 -8.40 1.85
CA THR A 183 6.48 -8.19 3.20
C THR A 183 5.18 -8.95 3.37
N ALA A 184 4.27 -8.91 2.38
CA ALA A 184 3.03 -9.67 2.44
C ALA A 184 3.28 -11.18 2.55
N ILE A 185 4.17 -11.71 1.71
CA ILE A 185 4.53 -13.15 1.72
C ILE A 185 5.19 -13.55 3.04
N GLY A 186 6.17 -12.77 3.49
CA GLY A 186 6.89 -13.03 4.73
C GLY A 186 5.97 -12.92 5.96
N TYR A 187 5.03 -11.97 5.93
CA TYR A 187 4.04 -11.82 6.97
C TYR A 187 3.16 -13.07 7.06
N CYS A 188 2.58 -13.52 5.94
CA CYS A 188 1.75 -14.71 5.93
C CYS A 188 2.49 -15.95 6.46
N LYS A 189 3.79 -16.09 6.18
CA LYS A 189 4.62 -17.21 6.68
C LYS A 189 4.97 -17.12 8.16
N ASN A 190 5.01 -15.92 8.71
CA ASN A 190 5.35 -15.70 10.12
C ASN A 190 4.09 -15.67 11.02
N ALA A 191 2.94 -15.27 10.47
CA ALA A 191 1.69 -15.11 11.20
C ALA A 191 0.76 -16.35 11.13
N PHE A 192 0.86 -17.16 10.08
CA PHE A 192 0.00 -18.33 9.82
C PHE A 192 0.82 -19.59 9.52
#